data_AF-A0AAP8NN72-F1
#
_entry.id   AF-A0AAP8NN72-F1
#
_cell.length_a   1.000
_cell.length_b   1.000
_cell.length_c   1.000
_cell.angle_alpha   90.00
_cell.angle_beta   90.00
_cell.angle_gamma   90.00
#
_symmetry.space_group_name_H-M   'P 1'
#
loop_
_entity.id
_entity.type
_entity.pdbx_description
1 polymer ?
#
loop_
_entity_poly.entity_id
_entity_poly.type
_entity_poly.pdbx_seq_one_letter_code
_entity_poly.pdbx_strand_id
1 'polypeptide(L)'
;MKTTPLLLFIPLLMTSGALGAGQDDFNVQTASSRMVKHEDGSRSYFEKTGDGKGMKKTTYNIRNVLVSVTLYKRGPFGELRSCLIFDGQKNELFFVRYGYDGNANLREEQMFDSRTKELVRRFLYTYDAMGNRSKPVCITLVKSTKDIETHAVPSAPEKDPFADDFKKKNK
;
A
#
# COMPACT_ATOMS: atom_id res chain seq x y z
N MET A 1 -43.35 57.38 4.09
CA MET A 1 -42.47 56.69 5.04
C MET A 1 -42.57 55.20 4.75
N LYS A 2 -41.51 54.59 4.21
CA LYS A 2 -41.47 53.16 3.85
C LYS A 2 -40.43 52.47 4.72
N THR A 3 -40.85 51.40 5.38
CA THR A 3 -40.10 50.59 6.33
C THR A 3 -39.14 49.65 5.60
N THR A 4 -37.87 49.63 6.01
CA THR A 4 -36.86 48.69 5.50
C THR A 4 -36.53 47.70 6.61
N PRO A 5 -36.62 46.37 6.39
CA PRO A 5 -36.28 45.39 7.39
C PRO A 5 -34.76 45.16 7.45
N LEU A 6 -34.25 45.05 8.67
CA LEU A 6 -32.86 44.77 9.00
C LEU A 6 -32.59 43.27 8.81
N LEU A 7 -31.76 42.91 7.83
CA LEU A 7 -31.31 41.53 7.58
C LEU A 7 -30.09 41.22 8.48
N LEU A 8 -30.30 40.30 9.43
CA LEU A 8 -29.28 39.72 10.31
C LEU A 8 -28.50 38.65 9.53
N PHE A 9 -27.22 38.89 9.24
CA PHE A 9 -26.30 37.88 8.70
C PHE A 9 -25.73 37.05 9.86
N ILE A 10 -26.14 35.78 9.97
CA ILE A 10 -25.53 34.79 10.86
C ILE A 10 -24.42 34.07 10.07
N PRO A 11 -23.14 34.12 10.46
CA PRO A 11 -22.13 33.27 9.85
C PRO A 11 -22.32 31.82 10.34
N LEU A 12 -22.64 30.94 9.38
CA LEU A 12 -22.74 29.50 9.57
C LEU A 12 -21.33 28.94 9.77
N LEU A 13 -20.99 28.63 11.02
CA LEU A 13 -19.73 27.99 11.40
C LEU A 13 -19.75 26.54 10.90
N MET A 14 -19.19 26.29 9.71
CA MET A 14 -18.95 24.93 9.24
C MET A 14 -17.77 24.35 10.03
N THR A 15 -18.06 23.68 11.14
CA THR A 15 -17.14 22.75 11.77
C THR A 15 -16.99 21.52 10.88
N SER A 16 -16.08 21.59 9.91
CA SER A 16 -15.56 20.40 9.24
C SER A 16 -14.84 19.55 10.28
N GLY A 17 -15.57 18.55 10.80
CA GLY A 17 -15.00 17.47 11.61
C GLY A 17 -13.96 16.74 10.77
N ALA A 18 -12.69 17.02 11.06
CA ALA A 18 -11.60 16.21 10.57
C ALA A 18 -11.71 14.84 11.25
N LEU A 19 -12.26 13.85 10.54
CA LEU A 19 -11.96 12.45 10.81
C LEU A 19 -10.50 12.24 10.42
N GLY A 20 -9.59 12.61 11.32
CA GLY A 20 -8.20 12.19 11.28
C GLY A 20 -8.15 10.69 11.53
N ALA A 21 -8.32 9.90 10.47
CA ALA A 21 -7.94 8.49 10.50
C ALA A 21 -6.40 8.44 10.60
N GLY A 22 -5.93 7.93 11.74
CA GLY A 22 -4.55 7.96 12.25
C GLY A 22 -3.43 7.83 11.22
N GLN A 23 -2.60 8.86 11.15
CA GLN A 23 -1.28 8.81 10.52
C GLN A 23 -0.16 8.37 11.49
N ASP A 24 -0.52 8.07 12.76
CA ASP A 24 0.42 7.73 13.85
C ASP A 24 0.44 6.24 14.25
N ASP A 25 -0.26 5.35 13.55
CA ASP A 25 -0.25 3.91 13.87
C ASP A 25 0.98 3.15 13.34
N PHE A 26 1.90 3.82 12.62
CA PHE A 26 3.10 3.19 12.07
C PHE A 26 4.35 3.64 12.81
N ASN A 27 4.46 3.25 14.08
CA ASN A 27 5.72 3.35 14.83
C ASN A 27 6.74 2.35 14.24
N VAL A 28 7.60 2.85 13.35
CA VAL A 28 8.72 2.09 12.79
C VAL A 28 9.88 2.17 13.79
N GLN A 29 9.93 1.23 14.74
CA GLN A 29 11.15 1.00 15.51
C GLN A 29 12.12 0.22 14.63
N THR A 30 13.18 0.87 14.16
CA THR A 30 14.18 0.32 13.24
C THR A 30 14.97 -0.84 13.89
N ALA A 31 14.39 -2.04 13.93
CA ALA A 31 15.04 -3.23 14.48
C ALA A 31 15.71 -4.12 13.40
N SER A 32 15.35 -3.97 12.13
CA SER A 32 16.05 -4.59 10.99
C SER A 32 15.59 -3.96 9.68
N SER A 33 16.55 -3.54 8.85
CA SER A 33 16.28 -3.06 7.49
C SER A 33 16.91 -3.98 6.46
N ARG A 34 16.21 -4.25 5.35
CA ARG A 34 16.70 -5.05 4.23
C ARG A 34 16.58 -4.24 2.94
N MET A 35 17.65 -4.20 2.15
CA MET A 35 17.68 -3.46 0.89
C MET A 35 17.57 -4.41 -0.30
N VAL A 36 16.74 -4.05 -1.27
CA VAL A 36 16.63 -4.68 -2.58
C VAL A 36 17.06 -3.67 -3.64
N LYS A 37 17.97 -4.08 -4.53
CA LYS A 37 18.34 -3.33 -5.73
C LYS A 37 17.57 -3.89 -6.91
N HIS A 38 17.02 -3.02 -7.73
CA HIS A 38 16.25 -3.37 -8.93
C HIS A 38 17.13 -3.24 -10.17
N GLU A 39 16.74 -3.91 -11.27
CA GLU A 39 17.50 -3.89 -12.54
C GLU A 39 17.61 -2.48 -13.15
N ASP A 40 16.59 -1.63 -12.92
CA ASP A 40 16.57 -0.22 -13.35
C ASP A 40 17.49 0.69 -12.50
N GLY A 41 18.20 0.12 -11.52
CA GLY A 41 19.10 0.83 -10.60
C GLY A 41 18.39 1.51 -9.41
N SER A 42 17.06 1.47 -9.36
CA SER A 42 16.31 1.93 -8.19
C SER A 42 16.53 1.00 -6.99
N ARG A 43 16.20 1.48 -5.79
CA ARG A 43 16.43 0.75 -4.53
C ARG A 43 15.21 0.81 -3.64
N SER A 44 14.84 -0.33 -3.06
CA SER A 44 13.80 -0.40 -2.02
C SER A 44 14.39 -0.84 -0.69
N TYR A 45 14.02 -0.14 0.37
CA TYR A 45 14.34 -0.49 1.75
C TYR A 45 13.09 -1.02 2.44
N PHE A 46 13.19 -2.20 3.03
CA PHE A 46 12.14 -2.81 3.83
C PHE A 46 12.49 -2.70 5.30
N GLU A 47 11.54 -2.26 6.10
CA GLU A 47 11.67 -2.07 7.55
C GLU A 47 10.48 -2.75 8.22
N LYS A 48 10.69 -3.51 9.29
CA LYS A 48 9.57 -4.02 10.11
C LYS A 48 8.94 -2.87 10.89
N THR A 49 7.63 -2.93 11.07
CA THR A 49 6.97 -2.08 12.06
C THR A 49 7.36 -2.54 13.48
N GLY A 50 7.41 -1.62 14.44
CA GLY A 50 7.85 -1.94 15.81
C GLY A 50 6.94 -2.95 16.53
N ASP A 51 5.69 -3.04 16.11
CA ASP A 51 4.71 -4.02 16.59
C ASP A 51 4.80 -5.39 15.87
N GLY A 52 5.63 -5.51 14.84
CA GLY A 52 5.79 -6.72 14.02
C GLY A 52 4.57 -7.09 13.17
N LYS A 53 3.52 -6.27 13.15
CA LYS A 53 2.26 -6.53 12.42
C LYS A 53 2.28 -6.09 10.97
N GLY A 54 3.42 -5.59 10.50
CA GLY A 54 3.56 -5.08 9.15
C GLY A 54 5.01 -4.83 8.76
N MET A 55 5.15 -4.20 7.60
CA MET A 55 6.43 -3.71 7.12
C MET A 55 6.22 -2.45 6.29
N LYS A 56 7.24 -1.62 6.24
CA LYS A 56 7.30 -0.43 5.40
C LYS A 56 8.34 -0.67 4.31
N LYS A 57 7.98 -0.39 3.06
CA LYS A 57 8.89 -0.33 1.92
C LYS A 57 9.05 1.12 1.50
N THR A 58 10.29 1.56 1.37
CA THR A 58 10.63 2.90 0.89
C THR A 58 11.44 2.76 -0.39
N THR A 59 10.98 3.34 -1.50
CA THR A 59 11.63 3.19 -2.81
C THR A 59 12.23 4.51 -3.26
N TYR A 60 13.51 4.45 -3.63
CA TYR A 60 14.29 5.55 -4.17
C TYR A 60 14.69 5.26 -5.61
N ASN A 61 14.65 6.29 -6.46
CA ASN A 61 15.17 6.16 -7.82
C ASN A 61 16.72 6.21 -7.85
N ILE A 62 17.29 6.10 -9.05
CA ILE A 62 18.75 6.15 -9.27
C ILE A 62 19.43 7.45 -8.79
N ARG A 63 18.66 8.54 -8.67
CA ARG A 63 19.14 9.85 -8.18
C ARG A 63 18.94 10.01 -6.67
N ASN A 64 18.61 8.93 -5.97
CA ASN A 64 18.34 8.91 -4.54
C ASN A 64 17.15 9.77 -4.11
N VAL A 65 16.21 10.03 -5.03
CA VAL A 65 14.95 10.74 -4.73
C VAL A 65 13.91 9.71 -4.31
N LEU A 66 13.20 9.98 -3.21
CA LEU A 66 12.08 9.18 -2.75
C LEU A 66 10.95 9.24 -3.78
N VAL A 67 10.54 8.08 -4.29
CA VAL A 67 9.46 7.99 -5.30
C VAL A 67 8.20 7.33 -4.78
N SER A 68 8.32 6.45 -3.79
CA SER A 68 7.15 5.79 -3.20
C SER A 68 7.43 5.26 -1.80
N VAL A 69 6.40 5.27 -0.97
CA VAL A 69 6.34 4.55 0.30
C VAL A 69 5.18 3.57 0.24
N THR A 70 5.40 2.33 0.70
CA THR A 70 4.34 1.31 0.80
C THR A 70 4.28 0.77 2.21
N LEU A 71 3.10 0.79 2.82
CA LEU A 71 2.85 0.28 4.17
C LEU A 71 2.05 -1.01 4.07
N TYR A 72 2.66 -2.12 4.43
CA TYR A 72 2.07 -3.44 4.40
C TYR A 72 1.49 -3.81 5.76
N LYS A 73 0.28 -4.37 5.76
CA LYS A 73 -0.33 -5.01 6.92
C LYS A 73 -0.26 -6.52 6.76
N ARG A 74 0.15 -7.21 7.83
CA ARG A 74 0.14 -8.67 7.91
C ARG A 74 -1.06 -9.18 8.69
N GLY A 75 -1.47 -10.38 8.35
CA GLY A 75 -2.42 -11.18 9.10
C GLY A 75 -1.76 -11.97 10.23
N PRO A 76 -2.57 -12.73 10.99
CA PRO A 76 -2.11 -13.48 12.15
C PRO A 76 -1.13 -14.62 11.82
N PHE A 77 -1.09 -15.08 10.57
CA PHE A 77 -0.16 -16.12 10.12
C PHE A 77 1.07 -15.54 9.39
N GLY A 78 1.26 -14.23 9.43
CA GLY A 78 2.38 -13.51 8.80
C GLY A 78 2.16 -13.22 7.30
N GLU A 79 1.05 -13.63 6.72
CA GLU A 79 0.65 -13.35 5.35
C GLU A 79 0.34 -11.86 5.14
N LEU A 80 0.65 -11.31 3.97
CA LEU A 80 0.25 -9.94 3.65
C LEU A 80 -1.26 -9.86 3.42
N ARG A 81 -1.98 -8.97 4.10
CA ARG A 81 -3.44 -8.81 3.93
C ARG A 81 -3.81 -7.59 3.09
N SER A 82 -3.05 -6.52 3.24
CA SER A 82 -3.21 -5.32 2.43
C SER A 82 -1.95 -4.45 2.44
N CYS A 83 -1.90 -3.47 1.55
CA CYS A 83 -0.99 -2.35 1.70
C CYS A 83 -1.60 -1.01 1.28
N LEU A 84 -1.01 0.07 1.78
CA LEU A 84 -1.23 1.43 1.31
C LEU A 84 0.00 1.88 0.53
N ILE A 85 -0.20 2.50 -0.62
CA ILE A 85 0.84 3.02 -1.49
C ILE A 85 0.74 4.54 -1.50
N PHE A 86 1.86 5.18 -1.22
CA PHE A 86 2.02 6.62 -1.23
C PHE A 86 3.03 7.03 -2.29
N ASP A 87 2.87 8.23 -2.81
CA ASP A 87 3.87 8.89 -3.64
C ASP A 87 5.09 9.36 -2.82
N GLY A 88 6.08 9.95 -3.48
CA GLY A 88 7.26 10.52 -2.83
C GLY A 88 6.99 11.73 -1.93
N GLN A 89 5.82 12.36 -2.07
CA GLN A 89 5.34 13.47 -1.25
C GLN A 89 4.46 12.99 -0.07
N LYS A 90 4.25 11.67 0.05
CA LYS A 90 3.42 11.00 1.05
C LYS A 90 1.91 11.22 0.88
N ASN A 91 1.44 11.53 -0.33
CA ASN A 91 0.03 11.46 -0.65
C ASN A 91 -0.37 9.99 -0.86
N GLU A 92 -1.46 9.55 -0.22
CA GLU A 92 -1.98 8.20 -0.41
C GLU A 92 -2.60 8.06 -1.80
N LEU A 93 -2.06 7.16 -2.62
CA LEU A 93 -2.51 6.92 -3.99
C LEU A 93 -3.46 5.72 -4.05
N PHE A 94 -3.02 4.60 -3.47
CA PHE A 94 -3.73 3.34 -3.65
C PHE A 94 -3.79 2.54 -2.36
N PHE A 95 -4.87 1.77 -2.25
CA PHE A 95 -5.03 0.70 -1.29
C PHE A 95 -5.10 -0.64 -2.03
N VAL A 96 -4.29 -1.61 -1.63
CA VAL A 96 -4.26 -2.94 -2.26
C VAL A 96 -4.71 -4.00 -1.28
N ARG A 97 -5.59 -4.91 -1.71
CA ARG A 97 -5.97 -6.13 -0.99
C ARG A 97 -5.33 -7.36 -1.61
N TYR A 98 -4.90 -8.30 -0.76
CA TYR A 98 -4.32 -9.57 -1.17
C TYR A 98 -5.32 -10.71 -0.94
N GLY A 99 -5.68 -11.42 -2.02
CA GLY A 99 -6.56 -12.57 -2.01
C GLY A 99 -5.77 -13.88 -2.11
N TYR A 100 -6.03 -14.82 -1.19
CA TYR A 100 -5.37 -16.11 -1.13
C TYR A 100 -6.36 -17.25 -1.31
N ASP A 101 -5.88 -18.40 -1.78
CA ASP A 101 -6.64 -19.65 -1.75
C ASP A 101 -6.53 -20.37 -0.39
N GLY A 102 -7.20 -21.51 -0.26
CA GLY A 102 -7.14 -22.36 0.94
C GLY A 102 -5.75 -22.94 1.26
N ASN A 103 -4.82 -22.89 0.31
CA ASN A 103 -3.42 -23.33 0.47
C ASN A 103 -2.47 -22.17 0.77
N ALA A 104 -3.01 -20.98 1.09
CA ALA A 104 -2.25 -19.75 1.34
C ALA A 104 -1.41 -19.27 0.14
N ASN A 105 -1.77 -19.65 -1.09
CA ASN A 105 -1.17 -19.08 -2.30
C ASN A 105 -1.83 -17.75 -2.64
N LEU A 106 -1.04 -16.70 -2.87
CA LEU A 106 -1.56 -15.40 -3.33
C LEU A 106 -2.14 -15.57 -4.74
N ARG A 107 -3.45 -15.44 -4.88
CA ARG A 107 -4.17 -15.58 -6.16
C ARG A 107 -4.45 -14.25 -6.81
N GLU A 108 -4.61 -13.20 -6.02
CA GLU A 108 -5.03 -11.91 -6.55
C GLU A 108 -4.52 -10.72 -5.72
N GLU A 109 -4.13 -9.66 -6.41
CA GLU A 109 -3.99 -8.31 -5.87
C GLU A 109 -5.08 -7.42 -6.45
N GLN A 110 -5.86 -6.78 -5.59
CA GLN A 110 -6.89 -5.80 -5.96
C GLN A 110 -6.44 -4.41 -5.55
N MET A 111 -6.14 -3.56 -6.52
CA MET A 111 -5.70 -2.19 -6.30
C MET A 111 -6.89 -1.25 -6.47
N PHE A 112 -7.15 -0.47 -5.43
CA PHE A 112 -8.20 0.52 -5.34
C PHE A 112 -7.60 1.91 -5.30
N ASP A 113 -8.22 2.87 -5.98
CA ASP A 113 -7.92 4.28 -5.80
C ASP A 113 -8.25 4.69 -4.35
N SER A 114 -7.30 5.31 -3.66
CA SER A 114 -7.48 5.63 -2.25
C SER A 114 -8.50 6.74 -2.01
N ARG A 115 -8.78 7.61 -2.99
CA ARG A 115 -9.78 8.67 -2.86
C ARG A 115 -11.17 8.17 -3.23
N THR A 116 -11.34 7.56 -4.40
CA THR A 116 -12.66 7.13 -4.91
C THR A 116 -13.09 5.76 -4.38
N LYS A 117 -12.15 4.97 -3.88
CA LYS A 117 -12.33 3.57 -3.47
C LYS A 117 -12.75 2.64 -4.60
N GLU A 118 -12.64 3.08 -5.85
CA GLU A 118 -12.92 2.27 -7.03
C GLU A 118 -11.78 1.29 -7.30
N LEU A 119 -12.13 0.10 -7.78
CA LEU A 119 -11.16 -0.89 -8.21
C LEU A 119 -10.54 -0.45 -9.54
N VAL A 120 -9.25 -0.10 -9.53
CA VAL A 120 -8.56 0.45 -10.70
C VAL A 120 -7.72 -0.60 -11.43
N ARG A 121 -7.20 -1.59 -10.70
CA ARG A 121 -6.35 -2.64 -11.28
C ARG A 121 -6.41 -3.94 -10.50
N ARG A 122 -6.18 -5.05 -11.21
CA ARG A 122 -6.00 -6.38 -10.64
C ARG A 122 -4.71 -7.02 -11.16
N PHE A 123 -4.01 -7.77 -10.31
CA PHE A 123 -3.00 -8.74 -10.73
C PHE A 123 -3.47 -10.14 -10.34
N LEU A 124 -3.54 -11.05 -11.30
CA LEU A 124 -4.01 -12.42 -11.10
C LEU A 124 -2.85 -13.40 -11.24
N TYR A 125 -2.80 -14.38 -10.34
CA TYR A 125 -1.74 -15.38 -10.27
C TYR A 125 -2.29 -16.80 -10.41
N THR A 126 -1.61 -17.60 -11.23
CA THR A 126 -1.80 -19.04 -11.28
C THR A 126 -0.57 -19.75 -10.74
N TYR A 127 -0.74 -21.01 -10.37
CA TYR A 127 0.31 -21.83 -9.80
C TYR A 127 0.30 -23.16 -10.54
N ASP A 128 1.48 -23.68 -10.85
CA ASP A 128 1.62 -25.03 -11.39
C ASP A 128 1.45 -26.09 -10.30
N ALA A 129 1.49 -27.37 -10.70
CA ALA A 129 1.35 -28.49 -9.77
C ALA A 129 2.50 -28.59 -8.74
N MET A 130 3.62 -27.91 -8.98
CA MET A 130 4.76 -27.86 -8.06
C MET A 130 4.69 -26.67 -7.09
N GLY A 131 3.66 -25.82 -7.21
CA GLY A 131 3.48 -24.63 -6.38
C GLY A 131 4.30 -23.42 -6.84
N ASN A 132 4.86 -23.44 -8.06
CA ASN A 132 5.54 -22.28 -8.61
C ASN A 132 4.51 -21.28 -9.13
N ARG A 133 4.70 -20.01 -8.77
CA ARG A 133 3.80 -18.91 -9.18
C ARG A 133 4.09 -18.44 -10.60
N SER A 134 3.04 -18.21 -11.38
CA SER A 134 3.13 -17.60 -12.71
C SER A 134 3.60 -16.13 -12.64
N LYS A 135 4.02 -15.59 -13.80
CA LYS A 135 3.95 -14.14 -13.98
C LYS A 135 2.49 -13.68 -13.85
N PRO A 136 2.22 -12.52 -13.22
CA PRO A 136 0.86 -12.06 -13.05
C PRO A 136 0.22 -11.65 -14.37
N VAL A 137 -1.09 -11.90 -14.49
CA VAL A 137 -1.94 -11.23 -15.49
C VAL A 137 -2.40 -9.90 -14.92
N CYS A 138 -1.99 -8.80 -15.55
CA CYS A 138 -2.40 -7.44 -15.16
C CYS A 138 -3.66 -7.03 -15.92
N ILE A 139 -4.68 -6.58 -15.19
CA ILE A 139 -5.94 -6.06 -15.73
C ILE A 139 -6.14 -4.65 -15.19
N THR A 140 -6.10 -3.64 -16.06
CA THR A 140 -6.41 -2.25 -15.70
C THR A 140 -7.85 -1.95 -16.10
N LEU A 141 -8.65 -1.46 -15.14
CA LEU A 141 -10.11 -1.32 -15.30
C LEU A 141 -10.55 0.12 -15.61
N VAL A 142 -9.68 1.08 -15.36
CA VAL A 142 -9.92 2.50 -15.62
C VAL A 142 -8.99 3.01 -16.72
N LYS A 143 -9.28 4.20 -17.25
CA LYS A 143 -8.37 4.87 -18.19
C LYS A 143 -7.01 5.06 -17.52
N SER A 144 -5.95 4.68 -18.23
CA SER A 144 -4.58 4.81 -17.74
C SER A 144 -4.30 6.25 -17.31
N THR A 145 -3.85 6.41 -16.07
CA THR A 145 -3.32 7.67 -15.52
C THR A 145 -1.85 7.50 -15.22
N LYS A 146 -1.12 8.61 -15.07
CA LYS A 146 0.31 8.58 -14.76
C LYS A 146 0.63 7.77 -13.49
N ASP A 147 -0.20 7.89 -12.45
CA ASP A 147 -0.02 7.17 -11.18
C ASP A 147 -0.28 5.67 -11.34
N ILE A 148 -1.23 5.32 -12.18
CA ILE A 148 -1.52 3.93 -12.54
C ILE A 148 -0.36 3.36 -13.37
N GLU A 149 0.27 4.12 -14.25
CA GLU A 149 1.43 3.65 -15.03
C GLU A 149 2.69 3.49 -14.19
N THR A 150 2.95 4.41 -13.26
CA THR A 150 4.12 4.32 -12.36
C THR A 150 4.01 3.16 -11.37
N HIS A 151 2.80 2.70 -11.07
CA HIS A 151 2.51 1.54 -10.23
C HIS A 151 1.98 0.34 -11.02
N ALA A 152 2.49 0.14 -12.24
CA ALA A 152 2.10 -0.97 -13.14
C ALA A 152 2.64 -2.36 -12.73
N VAL A 153 3.46 -2.45 -11.69
CA VAL A 153 4.00 -3.70 -11.15
C VAL A 153 3.25 -4.16 -9.91
N PRO A 154 3.24 -5.47 -9.60
CA PRO A 154 2.71 -5.99 -8.35
C PRO A 154 3.24 -5.25 -7.11
N SER A 155 2.37 -5.04 -6.12
CA SER A 155 2.79 -4.44 -4.85
C SER A 155 3.29 -5.49 -3.87
N ALA A 156 2.84 -6.74 -3.97
CA ALA A 156 3.40 -7.83 -3.18
C ALA A 156 4.89 -8.05 -3.54
N PRO A 157 5.81 -8.11 -2.56
CA PRO A 157 7.18 -8.51 -2.84
C PRO A 157 7.19 -9.97 -3.35
N GLU A 158 8.08 -10.28 -4.30
CA GLU A 158 8.17 -11.64 -4.86
C GLU A 158 8.49 -12.70 -3.80
N LYS A 159 9.37 -12.32 -2.86
CA LYS A 159 9.68 -13.09 -1.66
C LYS A 159 9.58 -12.14 -0.49
N ASP A 160 8.91 -12.57 0.58
CA ASP A 160 8.87 -11.78 1.81
C ASP A 160 10.31 -11.60 2.33
N PRO A 161 10.82 -10.36 2.39
CA PRO A 161 12.21 -10.12 2.73
C PRO A 161 12.50 -10.55 4.15
N PHE A 162 11.51 -10.74 5.03
CA PHE A 162 11.69 -11.17 6.41
C PHE A 162 11.19 -12.59 6.69
N ALA A 163 10.87 -13.39 5.66
CA ALA A 163 10.30 -14.74 5.82
C ALA A 163 11.08 -15.63 6.81
N ASP A 164 12.42 -15.58 6.74
CA ASP A 164 13.29 -16.42 7.55
C ASP A 164 13.30 -16.03 9.03
N ASP A 165 12.87 -14.82 9.39
CA ASP A 165 12.84 -14.34 10.77
C ASP A 165 11.69 -14.96 11.57
N PHE A 166 10.71 -15.55 10.89
CA PHE A 166 9.53 -16.17 11.48
C PHE A 166 9.59 -17.70 11.46
N LYS A 167 10.63 -18.29 10.86
CA LYS A 167 10.88 -19.73 11.00
C LYS A 167 11.16 -20.00 12.47
N LYS A 168 10.26 -20.73 13.14
CA LYS A 168 10.49 -21.24 14.49
C LYS A 168 11.88 -21.90 14.50
N LYS A 169 12.77 -21.43 15.38
CA LYS A 169 13.92 -22.23 15.77
C LYS A 169 13.33 -23.51 16.36
N ASN A 170 13.43 -24.63 15.64
CA ASN A 170 13.17 -25.92 16.23
C ASN A 170 14.12 -26.03 17.43
N LYS A 171 13.54 -26.04 18.62
CA LYS A 171 14.21 -26.42 19.86
C LYS A 171 14.04 -27.91 20.03
#